data_AF-A0A090ATZ2-F1
#
_entry.id   AF-A0A090ATZ2-F1
#
_cell.length_a   1.000
_cell.length_b   1.000
_cell.length_c   1.000
_cell.angle_alpha   90.00
_cell.angle_beta   90.00
_cell.angle_gamma   90.00
#
_symmetry.space_group_name_H-M   'P 1'
#
loop_
_entity.id
_entity.type
_entity.pdbx_description
1 polymer ?
#
loop_
_entity_poly.entity_id
_entity_poly.type
_entity_poly.pdbx_seq_one_letter_code
_entity_poly.pdbx_strand_id
1 'polypeptide(L)' 'MALDRIKDLDQTFKATDGSVVNWRSPQGERYRYERDRAAVGKEIDGAHGRRRYEWHVLDKNDLTTAKRRVFELINEDEL' A
#
# COMPACT_ATOMS: atom_id res chain seq x y z
N MET A 1 -13.99 -5.97 6.27
CA MET A 1 -13.15 -6.41 7.39
C MET A 1 -11.92 -5.50 7.51
N ALA A 2 -11.94 -4.56 8.45
CA ALA A 2 -10.81 -3.71 8.83
C ALA A 2 -9.58 -4.50 9.33
N LEU A 3 -8.40 -3.89 9.23
CA LEU A 3 -7.14 -4.46 9.71
C LEU A 3 -6.93 -4.01 11.17
N ASP A 4 -6.92 -4.93 12.14
CA ASP A 4 -6.80 -4.59 13.57
C ASP A 4 -5.41 -4.05 13.95
N ARG A 5 -4.34 -4.55 13.32
CA ARG A 5 -2.96 -4.15 13.63
C ARG A 5 -2.13 -3.98 12.37
N ILE A 6 -1.30 -2.94 12.33
CA ILE A 6 -0.32 -2.68 11.25
C ILE A 6 0.61 -3.88 11.00
N LYS A 7 0.86 -4.72 12.01
CA LYS A 7 1.72 -5.91 11.87
C LYS A 7 1.09 -7.01 11.02
N ASP A 8 -0.23 -7.06 10.94
CA ASP A 8 -0.98 -8.08 10.20
C ASP A 8 -1.03 -7.76 8.69
N LEU A 9 -0.48 -6.60 8.28
CA LEU A 9 -0.25 -6.28 6.88
C LEU A 9 0.83 -7.19 6.29
N ASP A 10 0.41 -8.06 5.38
CA ASP A 10 1.30 -9.02 4.74
C ASP A 10 2.22 -8.34 3.72
N GLN A 11 3.53 -8.48 3.92
CA GLN A 11 4.55 -7.92 3.02
C GLN A 11 4.92 -8.95 1.96
N THR A 12 4.29 -8.83 0.80
CA THR A 12 4.46 -9.78 -0.30
C THR A 12 5.76 -9.61 -1.09
N PHE A 13 6.34 -8.40 -1.09
CA PHE A 13 7.57 -8.12 -1.82
C PHE A 13 8.34 -6.96 -1.19
N LYS A 14 9.65 -7.03 -1.21
CA LYS A 14 10.56 -5.93 -0.90
C LYS A 14 11.78 -6.02 -1.81
N ALA A 15 12.02 -4.97 -2.57
CA ALA A 15 13.24 -4.84 -3.37
C ALA A 15 14.47 -4.78 -2.45
N THR A 16 15.60 -5.29 -2.92
CA THR A 16 16.84 -5.40 -2.13
C THR A 16 17.36 -4.04 -1.64
N ASP A 17 17.16 -3.00 -2.45
CA ASP A 17 17.49 -1.60 -2.16
C ASP A 17 16.42 -0.87 -1.32
N GLY A 18 15.29 -1.52 -1.06
CA GLY A 18 14.14 -0.94 -0.39
C GLY A 18 13.44 0.17 -1.19
N SER A 19 13.72 0.30 -2.49
CA SER A 19 13.07 1.29 -3.36
C SER A 19 11.60 0.97 -3.59
N VAL A 20 11.25 -0.32 -3.60
CA VAL A 20 9.88 -0.79 -3.82
C VAL A 20 9.50 -1.80 -2.74
N VAL A 21 8.32 -1.62 -2.14
CA VAL A 21 7.73 -2.59 -1.21
C VAL A 21 6.27 -2.80 -1.57
N ASN A 22 5.84 -4.06 -1.67
CA ASN A 22 4.44 -4.39 -1.90
C ASN A 22 3.84 -5.07 -0.68
N TRP A 23 2.61 -4.67 -0.36
CA TRP A 23 1.79 -5.29 0.66
C TRP A 23 0.48 -5.80 0.07
N ARG A 24 -0.16 -6.72 0.79
CA ARG A 24 -1.50 -7.22 0.46
C ARG A 24 -2.40 -7.11 1.67
N SER A 25 -3.60 -6.57 1.49
CA SER A 25 -4.63 -6.59 2.54
C SER A 25 -5.23 -8.00 2.66
N PRO A 26 -5.81 -8.36 3.82
CA PRO A 26 -6.55 -9.63 3.97
C PRO A 26 -7.67 -9.80 2.95
N GLN A 27 -8.19 -8.70 2.41
CA GLN A 27 -9.25 -8.65 1.40
C GLN A 27 -8.74 -8.94 -0.02
N GLY A 28 -7.42 -8.99 -0.21
CA GLY A 28 -6.76 -9.31 -1.48
C GLY A 28 -6.28 -8.10 -2.26
N GLU A 29 -6.57 -6.87 -1.82
CA GLU A 29 -6.07 -5.65 -2.45
C GLU A 29 -4.55 -5.54 -2.31
N ARG A 30 -3.91 -4.90 -3.28
CA ARG A 30 -2.45 -4.75 -3.30
C ARG A 30 -2.06 -3.31 -3.12
N TYR A 31 -1.03 -3.09 -2.32
CA TYR A 31 -0.47 -1.79 -2.06
C TYR A 31 1.00 -1.79 -2.47
N ARG A 32 1.47 -0.72 -3.09
CA ARG A 32 2.84 -0.59 -3.57
C ARG A 32 3.45 0.72 -3.12
N TYR A 33 4.47 0.66 -2.28
CA TYR A 33 5.31 1.81 -2.00
C TYR A 33 6.42 1.92 -3.04
N GLU A 34 6.64 3.15 -3.52
CA GLU A 34 7.80 3.52 -4.33
C GLU A 34 8.55 4.70 -3.69
N ARG A 35 9.80 4.46 -3.29
CA ARG A 35 10.69 5.45 -2.68
C ARG A 35 11.01 6.59 -3.63
N ASP A 36 11.18 6.32 -4.92
CA ASP A 36 11.49 7.35 -5.91
C ASP A 36 10.35 8.36 -6.07
N ARG A 37 9.11 7.92 -5.80
CA ARG A 37 7.91 8.76 -5.83
C ARG A 37 7.54 9.32 -4.46
N ALA A 38 8.18 8.84 -3.39
CA ALA A 38 7.74 9.05 -2.01
C ALA A 38 6.23 8.81 -1.84
N ALA A 39 5.71 7.73 -2.44
CA ALA A 39 4.26 7.51 -2.56
C ALA A 39 3.89 6.03 -2.38
N VAL A 40 2.64 5.81 -1.97
CA VAL A 40 1.99 4.50 -1.88
C VAL A 40 0.86 4.43 -2.89
N GLY A 41 0.90 3.45 -3.79
CA GLY A 41 -0.15 3.11 -4.72
C GLY A 41 -1.09 2.07 -4.13
N LYS A 42 -2.39 2.37 -3.98
CA LYS A 42 -3.45 1.39 -3.77
C LYS A 42 -3.88 0.84 -5.14
N GLU A 43 -3.79 -0.48 -5.33
CA GLU A 43 -4.34 -1.13 -6.52
C GLU A 43 -5.85 -0.96 -6.49
N ILE A 44 -6.37 -0.26 -7.49
CA ILE A 44 -7.81 -0.12 -7.72
C ILE A 44 -8.16 -0.96 -8.94
N ASP A 45 -9.33 -1.60 -8.90
CA ASP A 45 -9.84 -2.35 -10.03
C ASP A 45 -10.07 -1.41 -11.20
N GLY A 46 -9.10 -1.42 -12.13
CA GLY A 46 -9.24 -0.70 -13.38
C GLY A 46 -10.20 -1.45 -14.28
N ALA A 47 -11.29 -0.79 -14.66
CA ALA A 47 -12.16 -1.28 -15.72
C ALA A 47 -11.32 -1.74 -16.93
N HIS A 48 -11.53 -3.00 -17.34
CA HIS A 48 -10.91 -3.64 -18.51
C HIS A 48 -9.44 -4.09 -18.38
N GLY A 49 -9.08 -4.72 -17.25
CA GLY A 49 -7.82 -5.50 -17.15
C GLY A 49 -6.54 -4.66 -17.07
N ARG A 50 -6.66 -3.33 -16.94
CA ARG A 50 -5.53 -2.45 -16.65
C ARG A 50 -5.41 -2.28 -15.15
N ARG A 51 -4.32 -2.79 -14.56
CA ARG A 51 -3.97 -2.47 -13.17
C ARG A 51 -3.77 -0.96 -13.06
N ARG A 52 -4.65 -0.30 -12.30
CA ARG A 52 -4.51 1.11 -11.95
C ARG A 52 -4.10 1.19 -10.50
N TYR A 53 -3.24 2.15 -10.20
CA TYR A 53 -2.84 2.45 -8.84
C TYR A 53 -3.27 3.88 -8.55
N GLU A 54 -4.04 4.06 -7.48
CA GLU A 54 -4.25 5.36 -6.88
C GLU A 54 -3.05 5.67 -6.00
N TRP A 55 -2.27 6.69 -6.40
CA TRP A 55 -1.03 7.05 -5.70
C TRP A 55 -1.30 8.11 -4.65
N HIS A 56 -0.94 7.81 -3.40
CA HIS A 56 -0.96 8.72 -2.28
C HIS A 56 0.47 9.13 -1.95
N VAL A 57 0.79 10.42 -2.13
CA VAL A 57 2.08 11.00 -1.76
C VAL A 57 2.21 11.00 -0.23
N LEU A 58 3.37 10.62 0.27
CA LEU A 58 3.68 10.61 1.69
C LEU A 58 4.33 11.92 2.11
N ASP A 59 4.02 12.37 3.33
CA ASP A 59 4.70 13.49 3.97
C ASP A 59 6.20 13.21 4.19
N LYS A 60 6.53 11.94 4.48
CA LYS A 60 7.91 11.46 4.66
C LYS A 60 8.18 10.26 3.79
N ASN A 61 9.32 10.31 3.10
CA ASN A 61 9.79 9.25 2.23
C ASN A 61 10.48 8.11 3.04
N ASP A 62 9.71 7.43 3.88
CA ASP A 62 10.18 6.32 4.70
C ASP A 62 9.15 5.18 4.78
N LEU A 63 9.66 3.97 5.04
CA LEU A 63 8.84 2.76 5.08
C LEU A 63 7.83 2.74 6.23
N THR A 64 8.11 3.43 7.34
CA THR A 64 7.20 3.45 8.49
C THR A 64 5.98 4.29 8.17
N THR A 65 6.19 5.46 7.56
CA THR A 65 5.13 6.35 7.07
C THR A 65 4.33 5.67 5.96
N ALA A 66 5.00 5.01 5.01
CA ALA A 66 4.33 4.24 3.96
C ALA A 66 3.44 3.13 4.54
N LYS A 67 3.96 2.35 5.49
CA LYS A 67 3.22 1.25 6.11
C LYS A 67 2.01 1.75 6.91
N ARG A 68 2.14 2.88 7.59
CA ARG A 68 1.01 3.54 8.28
C ARG A 68 -0.06 3.99 7.29
N ARG A 69 0.34 4.60 6.17
CA ARG A 69 -0.62 5.05 5.15
C ARG A 69 -1.40 3.88 4.54
N VAL A 70 -0.73 2.75 4.25
CA VAL A 70 -1.42 1.54 3.78
C VAL A 70 -2.46 1.05 4.80
N PHE A 71 -2.10 1.04 6.08
CA PHE A 71 -3.02 0.63 7.13
C PHE A 71 -4.22 1.56 7.26
N GLU A 72 -4.02 2.87 7.14
CA GLU A 72 -5.12 3.85 7.10
C GLU A 72 -6.04 3.58 5.90
N LEU A 73 -5.48 3.39 4.70
CA LEU A 73 -6.27 3.15 3.48
C LEU A 73 -7.15 1.89 3.56
N ILE A 74 -6.68 0.84 4.23
CA ILE A 74 -7.46 -0.39 4.41
C ILE A 74 -8.61 -0.17 5.40
N ASN A 75 -8.42 0.70 6.40
CA ASN A 75 -9.43 1.00 7.41
C ASN A 75 -10.39 2.13 6.97
N GLU A 76 -9.97 3.05 6.11
CA GLU A 76 -10.82 4.08 5.50
C GLU A 76 -11.88 3.47 4.57
N ASP A 77 -11.60 2.35 3.90
CA ASP A 77 -12.56 1.65 3.01
C ASP A 77 -13.73 0.99 3.76
N GLU A 78 -13.72 0.98 5.11
CA GLU A 78 -14.72 0.32 5.96
C GLU A 78 -15.74 1.30 6.61
N LEU A 79 -15.64 2.61 6.34
CA LEU A 79 -16.52 3.67 6.86
C LEU A 79 -17.56 4.11 5.82
#